data_AF-A0A1D4Q243-F1
#
_entry.id   AF-A0A1D4Q243-F1
#
_cell.length_a   1.000
_cell.length_b   1.000
_cell.length_c   1.000
_cell.angle_alpha   90.00
_cell.angle_beta   90.00
_cell.angle_gamma   90.00
#
_symmetry.space_group_name_H-M   'P 1'
#
loop_
_entity.id
_entity.type
_entity.pdbx_description
1 polymer ?
#
loop_
_entity_poly.entity_id
_entity_poly.type
_entity_poly.pdbx_seq_one_letter_code
_entity_poly.pdbx_strand_id
1 'polypeptide(L)' 'MLARVLDVISKLELSVLTIHQSIPMEEKATITLSLNAKSKETSVEDVIGALRNLDYVSKVELISMSM' A
#
# COMPACT_ATOMS: atom_id res chain seq x y z
N MET A 1 -10.01 6.07 -4.89
CA MET A 1 -9.41 5.14 -3.91
C MET A 1 -7.97 4.77 -4.28
N LEU A 2 -7.73 4.03 -5.38
CA LEU A 2 -6.38 3.59 -5.78
C LEU A 2 -5.38 4.75 -5.97
N ALA A 3 -5.75 5.81 -6.68
CA ALA A 3 -4.85 6.96 -6.91
C ALA A 3 -4.32 7.60 -5.61
N ARG A 4 -5.11 7.60 -4.54
CA ARG A 4 -4.70 8.14 -3.24
C ARG A 4 -3.76 7.20 -2.50
N VAL A 5 -3.97 5.88 -2.61
CA VAL A 5 -3.02 4.89 -2.12
C VAL A 5 -1.67 5.09 -2.79
N LEU A 6 -1.66 5.24 -4.13
CA LEU A 6 -0.43 5.48 -4.89
C LEU A 6 0.25 6.80 -4.54
N ASP A 7 -0.52 7.87 -4.27
CA ASP A 7 0.01 9.16 -3.80
C ASP A 7 0.74 9.03 -2.45
N VAL A 8 0.18 8.27 -1.50
CA VAL A 8 0.85 7.98 -0.21
C VAL A 8 2.14 7.20 -0.42
N ILE A 9 2.11 6.13 -1.22
CA ILE A 9 3.30 5.32 -1.53
C ILE A 9 4.38 6.17 -2.19
N SER A 10 4.02 7.08 -3.11
CA SER A 10 4.96 7.98 -3.77
C SER A 10 5.62 8.95 -2.79
N LYS A 11 4.90 9.43 -1.77
CA LYS A 11 5.44 10.32 -0.73
C LYS A 11 6.41 9.61 0.22
N LEU A 12 6.32 8.29 0.31
CA LEU A 12 7.23 7.43 1.07
C LEU A 12 8.46 6.99 0.24
N GLU A 13 8.62 7.54 -0.98
CA GLU A 13 9.72 7.26 -1.91
C GLU A 13 9.83 5.77 -2.33
N LEU A 14 8.73 5.04 -2.25
CA LEU A 14 8.65 3.64 -2.64
C LEU A 14 8.27 3.50 -4.11
N SER A 15 8.85 2.51 -4.78
CA SER A 15 8.48 2.17 -6.16
C SER A 15 7.42 1.07 -6.16
N VAL A 16 6.31 1.28 -6.86
CA VAL A 16 5.29 0.25 -7.07
C VAL A 16 5.74 -0.66 -8.21
N LEU A 17 5.91 -1.95 -7.92
CA LEU A 17 6.28 -2.96 -8.90
C LEU A 17 5.06 -3.58 -9.57
N THR A 18 4.04 -3.91 -8.78
CA THR A 18 2.80 -4.51 -9.27
C THR A 18 1.61 -3.97 -8.48
N ILE A 19 0.45 -3.93 -9.17
CA ILE A 19 -0.84 -3.58 -8.60
C ILE A 19 -1.81 -4.68 -9.02
N HIS A 20 -2.42 -5.34 -8.04
CA HIS A 20 -3.54 -6.24 -8.26
C HIS A 20 -4.74 -5.75 -7.46
N GLN A 21 -5.82 -5.39 -8.15
CA GLN A 21 -7.06 -4.95 -7.51
C GLN A 21 -8.17 -5.96 -7.82
N SER A 22 -8.88 -6.44 -6.80
CA SER A 22 -10.04 -7.29 -7.00
C SER A 22 -11.21 -6.48 -7.56
N ILE A 23 -12.14 -7.17 -8.23
CA ILE A 23 -13.44 -6.60 -8.53
C ILE A 23 -14.11 -6.22 -7.19
N PRO A 24 -14.67 -5.00 -7.06
CA PRO A 24 -15.35 -4.61 -5.83
C PRO A 24 -16.52 -5.54 -5.53
N MET A 25 -16.58 -6.08 -4.32
CA MET A 25 -17.71 -6.84 -3.79
C MET A 25 -18.21 -6.15 -2.53
N GLU A 26 -19.52 -5.92 -2.43
CA GLU A 26 -20.12 -5.21 -1.29
C GLU A 26 -19.44 -3.85 -1.00
N GLU A 27 -19.20 -3.07 -2.05
CA GLU A 27 -18.53 -1.74 -1.99
C GLU A 27 -17.08 -1.77 -1.49
N LYS A 28 -16.49 -2.96 -1.29
CA LYS A 28 -15.11 -3.15 -0.86
C LYS A 28 -14.29 -3.75 -1.99
N ALA A 29 -13.08 -3.25 -2.17
CA ALA A 29 -12.10 -3.82 -3.08
C ALA A 29 -10.81 -4.10 -2.32
N THR A 30 -10.20 -5.25 -2.61
CA THR A 30 -8.87 -5.58 -2.10
C THR A 30 -7.83 -5.10 -3.10
N ILE A 31 -6.84 -4.36 -2.62
CA ILE A 31 -5.69 -3.93 -3.42
C ILE A 31 -4.45 -4.60 -2.82
N THR A 32 -3.76 -5.38 -3.65
CA THR A 32 -2.45 -5.97 -3.35
C THR A 32 -1.39 -5.20 -4.12
N LEU A 33 -0.37 -4.73 -3.40
CA LEU A 33 0.76 -3.99 -3.96
C LEU A 33 2.06 -4.72 -3.69
N SER A 34 2.93 -4.83 -4.69
CA SER A 34 4.33 -5.15 -4.47
C SER A 34 5.14 -3.86 -4.55
N LEU A 35 5.95 -3.60 -3.53
CA LEU A 35 6.70 -2.36 -3.38
C LEU A 35 8.20 -2.67 -3.32
N ASN A 36 9.01 -1.73 -3.80
CA ASN A 36 10.45 -1.75 -3.63
C ASN A 36 10.92 -0.48 -2.92
N ALA A 37 11.61 -0.65 -1.80
CA ALA A 37 12.25 0.44 -1.08
C ALA A 37 13.64 0.69 -1.67
N LYS A 38 13.84 1.87 -2.28
CA LYS A 38 15.16 2.25 -2.81
C LYS A 38 16.08 2.83 -1.73
N SER A 39 15.51 3.39 -0.67
CA SER A 39 16.20 3.98 0.48
C SER A 39 15.86 3.20 1.76
N LYS A 40 16.84 3.08 2.67
CA LYS A 40 16.71 2.35 3.95
C LYS A 40 15.91 3.09 5.03
N GLU A 41 15.42 4.30 4.74
CA GLU A 41 14.82 5.16 5.77
C GLU A 41 13.34 4.87 6.05
N THR A 42 12.61 4.31 5.07
CA THR A 42 11.19 3.99 5.24
C THR A 42 11.02 2.55 5.73
N SER A 43 10.50 2.37 6.94
CA SER A 43 10.17 1.03 7.47
C SER A 43 8.83 0.52 6.93
N VAL A 44 8.61 -0.79 6.96
CA VAL A 44 7.31 -1.36 6.54
C VAL A 44 6.19 -0.92 7.48
N GLU A 45 6.50 -0.70 8.76
CA GLU A 45 5.59 -0.15 9.76
C GLU A 45 5.10 1.24 9.37
N ASP A 46 5.97 2.12 8.86
CA ASP A 46 5.60 3.45 8.39
C ASP A 46 4.61 3.38 7.22
N VAL A 47 4.85 2.45 6.28
CA VAL A 47 3.95 2.21 5.14
C VAL A 47 2.58 1.73 5.61
N ILE A 48 2.55 0.73 6.49
CA ILE A 48 1.32 0.18 7.03
C ILE A 48 0.55 1.25 7.81
N GLY A 49 1.24 2.03 8.63
CA GLY A 49 0.66 3.15 9.38
C GLY A 49 0.05 4.21 8.47
N ALA A 50 0.79 4.65 7.45
CA ALA A 50 0.32 5.66 6.50
C ALA A 50 -0.92 5.20 5.72
N LEU A 51 -0.97 3.93 5.31
CA LEU A 51 -2.12 3.37 4.60
C LEU A 51 -3.35 3.18 5.51
N ARG A 52 -3.15 2.82 6.79
CA ARG A 52 -4.26 2.68 7.77
C ARG A 52 -4.90 4.02 8.13
N ASN A 53 -4.18 5.13 7.99
CA ASN A 53 -4.71 6.47 8.25
C ASN A 53 -5.62 7.01 7.13
N LEU A 54 -5.82 6.26 6.04
CA LEU A 54 -6.74 6.64 4.99
C LEU A 54 -8.18 6.25 5.37
N ASP A 55 -9.10 7.22 5.36
CA ASP A 55 -10.49 7.05 5.85
C ASP A 55 -11.28 5.89 5.20
N TYR A 56 -10.88 5.45 4.02
CA TYR A 56 -11.52 4.39 3.23
C TYR A 56 -10.72 3.07 3.23
N VAL A 57 -9.71 2.93 4.08
CA VAL A 57 -8.92 1.69 4.24
C VAL A 57 -9.35 1.00 5.53
N SER A 58 -10.03 -0.15 5.39
CA SER A 58 -10.50 -0.91 6.55
C SER A 58 -9.43 -1.80 7.18
N LYS A 59 -8.45 -2.26 6.40
CA LYS A 59 -7.39 -3.18 6.85
C LYS A 59 -6.17 -3.06 5.95
N VAL A 60 -4.98 -3.15 6.54
CA VAL A 60 -3.70 -3.30 5.84
C VAL A 60 -2.96 -4.48 6.46
N GLU A 61 -2.49 -5.39 5.61
CA GLU A 61 -1.80 -6.62 5.97
C GLU A 61 -0.55 -6.81 5.12
N LEU A 62 0.56 -7.19 5.77
CA LEU A 62 1.80 -7.57 5.09
C LEU A 62 1.69 -9.03 4.66
N ILE A 63 1.73 -9.29 3.35
CA ILE A 63 1.69 -10.65 2.79
C ILE A 63 3.09 -11.29 2.80
N SER A 64 4.10 -10.54 2.37
CA SER A 64 5.48 -11.00 2.29
C SER A 64 6.45 -9.82 2.24
N MET A 65 7.63 -10.00 2.82
CA MET A 65 8.76 -9.06 2.76
C MET A 65 10.05 -9.85 2.58
N SER A 66 10.86 -9.43 1.61
CA SER A 66 12.24 -9.91 1.44
C SER A 66 13.18 -8.71 1.61
N MET A 67 14.27 -8.90 2.36
CA MET A 67 15.32 -7.89 2.55
C MET A 67 16.43 -8.03 1.52
#